data_AF-F0IER6-F1
#
_entry.id   AF-F0IER6-F1
#
_cell.length_a   1.000
_cell.length_b   1.000
_cell.length_c   1.000
_cell.angle_alpha   90.00
_cell.angle_beta   90.00
_cell.angle_gamma   90.00
#
_symmetry.space_group_name_H-M   'P 1'
#
loop_
_entity.id
_entity.type
_entity.pdbx_description
1 polymer ?
#
loop_
_entity_poly.entity_id
_entity_poly.type
_entity_poly.pdbx_seq_one_letter_code
_entity_poly.pdbx_strand_id
1 'polypeptide(L)'
;MGAVGDIGVNVSQHIDPHSSLGQVVNSYNLAMGVIGIKNLGQVGYKFAKNLPQTTKNILQKNGNLRTQLVKSYQDWKRRIGQLKTSKKFEKLADNEKKLLEGQEEGWNLLGFVGDIKGVDRLKDFLTNDARLVNLIKKLNAKFNKVDDFAKRFEELYQKVPENSVKPIDDLVDDLKHLFTEHIDEIPEGQLVAFLNELLETGDKFKAGATSLEVIRNIKSYLPAKFHSTLQKLELEDLISYADEAGDFRFDIKWQAKTLDKFNQEREISIFIDTKNYSKVGNMFKDLGQYKAYLREINNFDQLYIIQQGGRGITKEDIIKRLESAIAKDAEGVYKANESIWLNMKIGSYKKLEDLAKTKELSTSTKYSSFQESIKVTF
;
A
#
# COMPACT_ATOMS: atom_id res chain seq x y z
N MET A 1 58.93 -2.69 9.94
CA MET A 1 57.69 -2.22 10.59
C MET A 1 57.34 -0.87 9.97
N GLY A 2 56.28 -0.80 9.16
CA GLY A 2 55.80 0.43 8.52
C GLY A 2 54.44 0.79 9.08
N ALA A 3 54.30 2.03 9.56
CA ALA A 3 53.15 2.55 10.27
C ALA A 3 51.86 2.47 9.43
N VAL A 4 50.86 1.76 9.95
CA VAL A 4 49.46 1.85 9.51
C VAL A 4 48.91 3.14 10.12
N GLY A 5 49.06 4.23 9.38
CA GLY A 5 48.56 5.55 9.73
C GLY A 5 47.04 5.59 9.70
N ASP A 6 46.51 5.89 10.88
CA ASP A 6 45.17 6.35 11.23
C ASP A 6 44.64 7.40 10.22
N ILE A 7 43.83 6.98 9.23
CA ILE A 7 43.00 7.90 8.43
C ILE A 7 41.55 7.64 8.84
N GLY A 8 41.20 8.16 10.01
CA GLY A 8 39.83 8.36 10.45
C GLY A 8 39.14 9.47 9.67
N VAL A 9 39.03 9.33 8.34
CA VAL A 9 38.13 10.19 7.57
C VAL A 9 36.72 9.70 7.84
N ASN A 10 35.94 10.52 8.52
CA ASN A 10 34.52 10.29 8.77
C ASN A 10 33.79 10.42 7.43
N VAL A 11 33.78 9.33 6.63
CA VAL A 11 33.28 9.31 5.23
C VAL A 11 31.90 9.95 5.12
N SER A 12 31.05 9.79 6.14
CA SER A 12 29.71 10.36 6.20
C SER A 12 29.62 11.90 6.24
N GLN A 13 30.67 12.62 6.65
CA GLN A 13 30.64 14.09 6.72
C GLN A 13 30.74 14.76 5.35
N HIS A 14 31.18 14.03 4.31
CA HIS A 14 31.40 14.55 2.96
C HIS A 14 30.42 13.97 1.94
N ILE A 15 29.45 13.15 2.36
CA ILE A 15 28.43 12.59 1.47
C ILE A 15 27.30 13.60 1.33
N ASP A 16 26.98 14.00 0.11
CA ASP A 16 25.79 14.80 -0.20
C ASP A 16 24.53 14.08 0.32
N PRO A 17 23.78 14.66 1.27
CA PRO A 17 22.57 14.06 1.85
C PRO A 17 21.47 13.78 0.80
N HIS A 18 21.45 14.52 -0.31
CA HIS A 18 20.46 14.35 -1.36
C HIS A 18 20.85 13.29 -2.40
N SER A 19 22.10 12.82 -2.38
CA SER A 19 22.56 11.73 -3.24
C SER A 19 21.95 10.38 -2.86
N SER A 20 21.93 9.42 -3.80
CA SER A 20 21.43 8.07 -3.53
C SER A 20 22.21 7.36 -2.40
N LEU A 21 23.53 7.60 -2.30
CA LEU A 21 24.34 7.11 -1.17
C LEU A 21 24.00 7.85 0.13
N GLY A 22 23.87 9.18 0.07
CA GLY A 22 23.51 10.02 1.22
C GLY A 22 22.19 9.64 1.85
N GLN A 23 21.18 9.32 1.03
CA GLN A 23 19.89 8.84 1.52
C GLN A 23 19.99 7.49 2.25
N VAL A 24 20.78 6.54 1.74
CA VAL A 24 21.06 5.27 2.42
C VAL A 24 21.74 5.55 3.76
N VAL A 25 22.81 6.36 3.75
CA VAL A 25 23.58 6.65 4.97
C VAL A 25 22.73 7.40 6.00
N ASN A 26 21.89 8.33 5.57
CA ASN A 26 20.99 9.08 6.44
C ASN A 26 19.94 8.17 7.08
N SER A 27 19.34 7.24 6.33
CA SER A 27 18.36 6.29 6.88
C SER A 27 18.95 5.42 8.01
N TYR A 28 20.21 4.98 7.85
CA TYR A 28 20.95 4.30 8.90
C TYR A 28 21.18 5.22 10.11
N ASN A 29 21.70 6.44 9.86
CA ASN A 29 22.05 7.37 10.93
C ASN A 29 20.82 7.81 11.76
N LEU A 30 19.66 7.98 11.12
CA LEU A 30 18.41 8.27 11.81
C LEU A 30 18.04 7.14 12.78
N ALA A 31 18.14 5.88 12.34
CA ALA A 31 17.90 4.72 13.19
C ALA A 31 18.84 4.67 14.39
N MET A 32 20.11 4.97 14.15
CA MET A 32 21.13 4.98 15.20
C MET A 32 20.91 6.15 16.17
N GLY A 33 20.38 7.28 15.70
CA GLY A 33 19.94 8.40 16.52
C GLY A 33 18.81 8.03 17.49
N VAL A 34 17.86 7.19 17.06
CA VAL A 34 16.76 6.68 17.91
C VAL A 34 17.30 5.90 19.12
N ILE A 35 18.45 5.24 18.99
CA ILE A 35 19.12 4.52 20.08
C ILE A 35 20.28 5.30 20.72
N GLY A 36 20.35 6.61 20.47
CA GLY A 36 21.25 7.53 21.16
C GLY A 36 22.65 7.67 20.55
N ILE A 37 22.85 7.30 19.29
CA ILE A 37 24.17 7.32 18.64
C ILE A 37 24.24 8.45 17.59
N LYS A 38 25.21 9.36 17.72
CA LYS A 38 25.19 10.65 16.98
C LYS A 38 26.28 10.88 15.92
N ASN A 39 27.26 9.99 15.69
CA ASN A 39 28.38 10.23 14.73
C ASN A 39 28.93 8.93 14.11
N LEU A 40 28.64 8.58 12.84
CA LEU A 40 28.70 7.16 12.43
C LEU A 40 29.28 6.76 11.05
N GLY A 41 30.05 7.61 10.38
CA GLY A 41 30.69 7.26 9.10
C GLY A 41 31.63 6.05 9.12
N GLN A 42 32.00 5.56 10.31
CA GLN A 42 32.58 4.22 10.56
C GLN A 42 32.23 3.67 11.97
N VAL A 43 31.64 4.51 12.84
CA VAL A 43 31.43 4.21 14.26
C VAL A 43 30.16 3.38 14.50
N GLY A 44 29.22 3.33 13.55
CA GLY A 44 27.93 2.63 13.74
C GLY A 44 28.09 1.14 13.97
N TYR A 45 28.91 0.51 13.13
CA TYR A 45 29.33 -0.87 13.29
C TYR A 45 30.06 -1.12 14.63
N LYS A 46 31.10 -0.31 14.93
CA LYS A 46 31.89 -0.46 16.18
C LYS A 46 31.02 -0.30 17.42
N PHE A 47 30.04 0.60 17.38
CA PHE A 47 29.07 0.79 18.45
C PHE A 47 28.15 -0.42 18.59
N ALA A 48 27.52 -0.87 17.50
CA ALA A 48 26.66 -2.05 17.51
C ALA A 48 27.39 -3.31 18.00
N LYS A 49 28.68 -3.43 17.68
CA LYS A 49 29.56 -4.51 18.15
C LYS A 49 29.80 -4.45 19.66
N ASN A 50 30.01 -3.25 20.19
CA ASN A 50 30.34 -3.01 21.59
C ASN A 50 29.11 -2.86 22.51
N LEU A 51 27.89 -2.89 21.97
CA LEU A 51 26.67 -2.87 22.77
C LEU A 51 26.55 -4.15 23.63
N PRO A 52 26.24 -4.01 24.94
CA PRO A 52 25.95 -5.15 25.80
C PRO A 52 24.79 -6.00 25.25
N GLN A 53 24.87 -7.32 25.40
CA GLN A 53 23.82 -8.24 24.93
C GLN A 53 22.46 -7.93 25.56
N THR A 54 22.43 -7.52 26.83
CA THR A 54 21.21 -7.08 27.51
C THR A 54 20.56 -5.89 26.81
N THR A 55 21.34 -4.92 26.35
CA THR A 55 20.85 -3.77 25.60
C THR A 55 20.31 -4.19 24.23
N LYS A 56 21.03 -5.05 23.51
CA LYS A 56 20.54 -5.63 22.24
C LYS A 56 19.20 -6.35 22.42
N ASN A 57 19.06 -7.14 23.49
CA ASN A 57 17.82 -7.82 23.82
C ASN A 57 16.67 -6.84 24.13
N ILE A 58 16.95 -5.69 24.76
CA ILE A 58 15.95 -4.64 25.02
C ILE A 58 15.51 -3.99 23.71
N LEU A 59 16.44 -3.66 22.81
CA LEU A 59 16.13 -3.11 21.48
C LEU A 59 15.23 -4.06 20.68
N GLN A 60 15.41 -5.37 20.87
CA GLN A 60 14.63 -6.41 20.20
C GLN A 60 13.31 -6.78 20.90
N LYS A 61 13.09 -6.41 22.16
CA LYS A 61 11.89 -6.80 22.94
C LYS A 61 10.96 -5.64 23.26
N ASN A 62 11.44 -4.40 23.25
CA ASN A 62 10.62 -3.22 23.50
C ASN A 62 9.71 -2.94 22.29
N GLY A 63 8.40 -3.18 22.43
CA GLY A 63 7.47 -3.13 21.31
C GLY A 63 7.49 -1.83 20.50
N ASN A 64 7.49 -0.66 21.14
CA ASN A 64 7.49 0.62 20.42
C ASN A 64 8.84 0.91 19.76
N LEU A 65 9.94 0.74 20.51
CA LEU A 65 11.30 1.00 20.00
C LEU A 65 11.70 0.03 18.89
N ARG A 66 11.37 -1.25 19.05
CA ARG A 66 11.58 -2.29 18.05
C ARG A 66 10.82 -1.98 16.77
N THR A 67 9.55 -1.59 16.86
CA THR A 67 8.75 -1.21 15.68
C THR A 67 9.39 -0.04 14.93
N GLN A 68 9.90 0.97 15.64
CA GLN A 68 10.61 2.09 15.01
C GLN A 68 11.91 1.63 14.32
N LEU A 69 12.72 0.81 14.99
CA LEU A 69 13.98 0.31 14.44
C LEU A 69 13.79 -0.64 13.26
N VAL A 70 12.75 -1.49 13.29
CA VAL A 70 12.37 -2.35 12.15
C VAL A 70 11.97 -1.50 10.95
N LYS A 71 11.15 -0.45 11.15
CA LYS A 71 10.80 0.49 10.08
C LYS A 71 12.03 1.17 9.49
N SER A 72 12.96 1.63 10.33
CA SER A 72 14.20 2.25 9.86
C SER A 72 15.13 1.28 9.13
N TYR A 73 15.23 0.02 9.60
CA TYR A 73 15.99 -1.01 8.90
C TYR A 73 15.38 -1.36 7.54
N GLN A 74 14.05 -1.47 7.46
CA GLN A 74 13.35 -1.70 6.19
C GLN A 74 13.56 -0.56 5.21
N ASP A 75 13.49 0.69 5.66
CA ASP A 75 13.80 1.84 4.83
C ASP A 75 15.26 1.79 4.32
N TRP A 76 16.21 1.53 5.22
CA TRP A 76 17.62 1.35 4.86
C TRP A 76 17.80 0.22 3.84
N LYS A 77 17.23 -0.98 4.08
CA LYS A 77 17.36 -2.14 3.18
C LYS A 77 16.77 -1.85 1.80
N ARG A 78 15.62 -1.17 1.74
CA ARG A 78 15.01 -0.75 0.48
C ARG A 78 15.94 0.19 -0.28
N ARG A 79 16.46 1.24 0.35
CA ARG A 79 17.35 2.22 -0.30
C ARG A 79 18.66 1.58 -0.76
N ILE A 80 19.29 0.73 0.05
CA ILE A 80 20.54 0.06 -0.35
C ILE A 80 20.29 -0.93 -1.49
N GLY A 81 19.15 -1.62 -1.52
CA GLY A 81 18.75 -2.47 -2.66
C GLY A 81 18.59 -1.68 -3.95
N GLN A 82 17.89 -0.54 -3.90
CA GLN A 82 17.76 0.38 -5.03
C GLN A 82 19.11 0.93 -5.49
N LEU A 83 20.00 1.28 -4.55
CA LEU A 83 21.35 1.73 -4.88
C LEU A 83 22.16 0.61 -5.54
N LYS A 84 22.24 -0.58 -4.93
CA LYS A 84 23.02 -1.75 -5.41
C LYS A 84 22.63 -2.20 -6.82
N THR A 85 21.38 -2.00 -7.23
CA THR A 85 20.89 -2.32 -8.58
C THR A 85 21.10 -1.21 -9.61
N SER A 86 21.63 -0.04 -9.22
CA SER A 86 21.83 1.12 -10.09
C SER A 86 23.27 1.23 -10.59
N LYS A 87 23.46 1.83 -11.78
CA LYS A 87 24.79 2.20 -12.32
C LYS A 87 25.60 3.15 -11.41
N LYS A 88 24.96 3.78 -10.42
CA LYS A 88 25.64 4.65 -9.45
C LYS A 88 26.46 3.83 -8.45
N PHE A 89 26.02 2.62 -8.12
CA PHE A 89 26.73 1.75 -7.19
C PHE A 89 28.09 1.28 -7.73
N GLU A 90 28.16 0.99 -9.03
CA GLU A 90 29.42 0.63 -9.70
C GLU A 90 30.48 1.74 -9.56
N LYS A 91 30.04 3.00 -9.56
CA LYS A 91 30.89 4.20 -9.46
C LYS A 91 31.28 4.60 -8.04
N LEU A 92 30.77 3.91 -7.02
CA LEU A 92 31.14 4.20 -5.63
C LEU A 92 32.59 3.81 -5.36
N ALA A 93 33.27 4.64 -4.58
CA ALA A 93 34.61 4.37 -4.10
C ALA A 93 34.60 3.21 -3.08
N ASP A 94 35.74 2.53 -2.93
CA ASP A 94 35.83 1.35 -2.05
C ASP A 94 35.53 1.66 -0.58
N ASN A 95 35.86 2.87 -0.12
CA ASN A 95 35.51 3.33 1.23
C ASN A 95 34.00 3.55 1.42
N GLU A 96 33.28 3.97 0.38
CA GLU A 96 31.82 4.10 0.40
C GLU A 96 31.13 2.73 0.38
N LYS A 97 31.65 1.78 -0.39
CA LYS A 97 31.17 0.39 -0.39
C LYS A 97 31.39 -0.27 0.99
N LYS A 98 32.58 -0.09 1.58
CA LYS A 98 32.89 -0.55 2.95
C LYS A 98 32.00 0.10 4.02
N LEU A 99 31.63 1.36 3.84
CA LEU A 99 30.65 2.02 4.72
C LEU A 99 29.30 1.29 4.68
N LEU A 100 28.81 0.95 3.48
CA LEU A 100 27.54 0.24 3.31
C LEU A 100 27.59 -1.18 3.90
N GLU A 101 28.71 -1.89 3.71
CA GLU A 101 28.96 -3.19 4.35
C GLU A 101 28.96 -3.07 5.88
N GLY A 102 29.61 -2.05 6.43
CA GLY A 102 29.62 -1.78 7.86
C GLY A 102 28.23 -1.45 8.42
N GLN A 103 27.37 -0.76 7.65
CA GLN A 103 25.97 -0.55 8.03
C GLN A 103 25.18 -1.86 8.06
N GLU A 104 25.39 -2.72 7.05
CA GLU A 104 24.80 -4.06 6.98
C GLU A 104 25.22 -4.92 8.19
N GLU A 105 26.51 -4.94 8.52
CA GLU A 105 27.03 -5.63 9.69
C GLU A 105 26.51 -5.01 11.01
N GLY A 106 26.36 -3.69 11.07
CA GLY A 106 25.74 -3.00 12.21
C GLY A 106 24.29 -3.44 12.45
N TRP A 107 23.48 -3.52 11.40
CA TRP A 107 22.13 -4.06 11.49
C TRP A 107 22.11 -5.54 11.90
N ASN A 108 23.07 -6.35 11.41
CA ASN A 108 23.22 -7.75 11.80
C ASN A 108 23.47 -7.88 13.31
N LEU A 109 24.40 -7.08 13.83
CA LEU A 109 24.79 -7.09 15.24
C LEU A 109 23.71 -6.62 16.20
N LEU A 110 22.82 -5.75 15.72
CA LEU A 110 21.62 -5.34 16.46
C LEU A 110 20.50 -6.39 16.38
N GLY A 111 20.69 -7.43 15.56
CA GLY A 111 19.73 -8.50 15.33
C GLY A 111 18.51 -8.04 14.53
N PHE A 112 18.70 -7.09 13.60
CA PHE A 112 17.66 -6.65 12.67
C PHE A 112 17.79 -7.32 11.29
N VAL A 113 18.98 -7.74 10.85
CA VAL A 113 19.18 -8.33 9.49
C VAL A 113 18.54 -9.71 9.31
N GLY A 114 18.47 -10.52 10.36
CA GLY A 114 17.64 -11.73 10.40
C GLY A 114 16.18 -11.47 10.80
N ASP A 115 15.84 -10.20 11.01
CA ASP A 115 14.59 -9.71 11.58
C ASP A 115 13.82 -8.83 10.56
N ILE A 116 14.13 -8.95 9.25
CA ILE A 116 13.08 -8.73 8.21
C ILE A 116 12.15 -9.91 8.28
N LYS A 117 11.42 -9.92 9.39
CA LYS A 117 10.47 -10.95 9.65
C LYS A 117 9.36 -10.89 8.62
N GLY A 118 9.15 -9.81 7.85
CA GLY A 118 8.11 -9.80 6.81
C GLY A 118 8.22 -10.99 5.85
N VAL A 119 9.37 -11.15 5.18
CA VAL A 119 9.54 -12.19 4.14
C VAL A 119 9.69 -13.57 4.75
N ASP A 120 10.45 -13.71 5.83
CA ASP A 120 10.60 -14.98 6.54
C ASP A 120 9.30 -15.40 7.23
N ARG A 121 8.56 -14.48 7.87
CA ARG A 121 7.20 -14.75 8.42
C ARG A 121 6.20 -15.03 7.32
N LEU A 122 6.33 -14.43 6.15
CA LEU A 122 5.47 -14.74 5.01
C LEU A 122 5.76 -16.16 4.54
N LYS A 123 7.04 -16.50 4.34
CA LYS A 123 7.48 -17.85 3.98
C LYS A 123 7.06 -18.90 5.01
N ASP A 124 7.31 -18.65 6.29
CA ASP A 124 6.92 -19.53 7.39
C ASP A 124 5.40 -19.71 7.41
N PHE A 125 4.64 -18.62 7.30
CA PHE A 125 3.18 -18.67 7.26
C PHE A 125 2.67 -19.51 6.09
N LEU A 126 3.16 -19.24 4.88
CA LEU A 126 2.76 -19.95 3.68
C LEU A 126 3.15 -21.43 3.72
N THR A 127 4.30 -21.77 4.32
CA THR A 127 4.80 -23.16 4.41
C THR A 127 4.02 -23.98 5.45
N ASN A 128 3.46 -23.33 6.47
CA ASN A 128 2.75 -23.98 7.56
C ASN A 128 1.27 -24.30 7.24
N ASP A 129 0.73 -23.86 6.10
CA ASP A 129 -0.63 -24.23 5.64
C ASP A 129 -0.57 -24.92 4.27
N ALA A 130 -0.95 -26.20 4.22
CA ALA A 130 -0.95 -27.00 3.00
C ALA A 130 -1.89 -26.46 1.91
N ARG A 131 -2.99 -25.79 2.29
CA ARG A 131 -3.90 -25.13 1.33
C ARG A 131 -3.20 -23.98 0.63
N LEU A 132 -2.46 -23.16 1.40
CA LEU A 132 -1.66 -22.06 0.86
C LEU A 132 -0.53 -22.56 -0.02
N VAL A 133 0.20 -23.60 0.40
CA VAL A 133 1.24 -24.23 -0.44
C VAL A 133 0.66 -24.67 -1.79
N ASN A 134 -0.52 -25.29 -1.79
CA ASN A 134 -1.17 -25.73 -3.02
C ASN A 134 -1.68 -24.56 -3.87
N LEU A 135 -2.20 -23.50 -3.25
CA LEU A 135 -2.58 -22.26 -3.94
C LEU A 135 -1.36 -21.60 -4.63
N ILE A 136 -0.23 -21.49 -3.92
CA ILE A 136 1.00 -20.90 -4.49
C ILE A 136 1.47 -21.68 -5.72
N LYS A 137 1.39 -23.01 -5.71
CA LYS A 137 1.74 -23.85 -6.88
C LYS A 137 0.83 -23.64 -8.09
N LYS A 138 -0.37 -23.08 -7.90
CA LYS A 138 -1.32 -22.75 -8.97
C LYS A 138 -1.10 -21.35 -9.55
N LEU A 139 -0.27 -20.53 -8.90
CA LEU A 139 0.17 -19.28 -9.48
C LEU A 139 0.98 -19.55 -10.76
N ASN A 140 1.20 -18.51 -11.57
CA ASN A 140 1.93 -18.58 -12.83
C ASN A 140 3.19 -19.47 -12.67
N ALA A 141 3.52 -20.29 -13.68
CA ALA A 141 4.53 -21.37 -13.65
C ALA A 141 5.95 -20.97 -13.19
N LYS A 142 6.17 -19.67 -12.95
CA LYS A 142 7.35 -19.09 -12.30
C LYS A 142 7.37 -19.25 -10.77
N PHE A 143 6.23 -19.56 -10.14
CA PHE A 143 6.09 -19.71 -8.69
C PHE A 143 5.83 -21.18 -8.33
N ASN A 144 6.87 -22.02 -8.43
CA ASN A 144 6.71 -23.45 -8.17
C ASN A 144 6.88 -23.79 -6.68
N LYS A 145 7.32 -22.81 -5.88
CA LYS A 145 7.57 -22.95 -4.43
C LYS A 145 7.17 -21.67 -3.69
N VAL A 146 6.87 -21.82 -2.40
CA VAL A 146 6.62 -20.70 -1.46
C VAL A 146 7.78 -19.70 -1.47
N ASP A 147 9.02 -20.19 -1.59
CA ASP A 147 10.22 -19.37 -1.66
C ASP A 147 10.20 -18.41 -2.86
N ASP A 148 9.71 -18.86 -4.02
CA ASP A 148 9.63 -18.05 -5.23
C ASP A 148 8.60 -16.91 -5.05
N PHE A 149 7.46 -17.22 -4.42
CA PHE A 149 6.44 -16.23 -4.08
C PHE A 149 6.99 -15.18 -3.11
N ALA A 150 7.54 -15.61 -1.97
CA ALA A 150 8.03 -14.71 -0.93
C ALA A 150 9.16 -13.81 -1.45
N LYS A 151 10.08 -14.39 -2.23
CA LYS A 151 11.16 -13.63 -2.88
C LYS A 151 10.60 -12.60 -3.87
N ARG A 152 9.64 -12.99 -4.72
CA ARG A 152 9.05 -12.04 -5.68
C ARG A 152 8.30 -10.91 -4.98
N PHE A 153 7.58 -11.22 -3.92
CA PHE A 153 6.91 -10.24 -3.08
C PHE A 153 7.91 -9.22 -2.52
N GLU A 154 9.04 -9.69 -1.98
CA GLU A 154 10.12 -8.81 -1.50
C GLU A 154 10.75 -8.00 -2.63
N GLU A 155 11.04 -8.61 -3.77
CA GLU A 155 11.62 -7.94 -4.93
C GLU A 155 10.75 -6.77 -5.40
N LEU A 156 9.43 -6.96 -5.46
CA LEU A 156 8.50 -5.92 -5.85
C LEU A 156 8.39 -4.83 -4.79
N TYR A 157 8.32 -5.21 -3.51
CA TYR A 157 8.36 -4.27 -2.39
C TYR A 157 9.61 -3.35 -2.44
N GLN A 158 10.77 -3.89 -2.81
CA GLN A 158 12.00 -3.10 -2.93
C GLN A 158 12.02 -2.20 -4.17
N LYS A 159 11.32 -2.58 -5.24
CA LYS A 159 11.27 -1.84 -6.52
C LYS A 159 10.33 -0.65 -6.51
N VAL A 160 9.28 -0.68 -5.69
CA VAL A 160 8.30 0.41 -5.65
C VAL A 160 8.90 1.66 -5.00
N PRO A 161 8.46 2.87 -5.39
CA PRO A 161 9.00 4.10 -4.81
C PRO A 161 8.87 4.12 -3.29
N GLU A 162 9.76 4.85 -2.64
CA GLU A 162 9.67 5.05 -1.20
C GLU A 162 8.30 5.67 -0.81
N ASN A 163 7.75 5.21 0.31
CA ASN A 163 6.45 5.61 0.86
C ASN A 163 5.25 5.37 -0.07
N SER A 164 5.45 4.64 -1.17
CA SER A 164 4.38 4.26 -2.10
C SER A 164 3.57 3.05 -1.62
N VAL A 165 4.10 2.31 -0.65
CA VAL A 165 3.45 1.21 0.08
C VAL A 165 3.90 1.30 1.54
N LYS A 166 3.10 0.75 2.44
CA LYS A 166 3.40 0.67 3.87
C LYS A 166 4.57 -0.28 4.17
N PRO A 167 5.12 -0.29 5.39
CA PRO A 167 6.19 -1.22 5.80
C PRO A 167 5.86 -2.69 5.47
N ILE A 168 6.88 -3.47 5.08
CA ILE A 168 6.65 -4.84 4.57
C ILE A 168 5.99 -5.75 5.62
N ASP A 169 6.26 -5.56 6.91
CA ASP A 169 5.59 -6.32 7.98
C ASP A 169 4.08 -6.05 8.03
N ASP A 170 3.69 -4.79 7.94
CA ASP A 170 2.27 -4.40 7.94
C ASP A 170 1.59 -4.96 6.69
N LEU A 171 2.29 -4.99 5.55
CA LEU A 171 1.77 -5.51 4.28
C LEU A 171 1.64 -7.04 4.30
N VAL A 172 2.61 -7.73 4.90
CA VAL A 172 2.54 -9.17 5.14
C VAL A 172 1.39 -9.50 6.07
N ASP A 173 1.13 -8.70 7.11
CA ASP A 173 -0.02 -8.91 7.99
C ASP A 173 -1.36 -8.73 7.27
N ASP A 174 -1.46 -7.83 6.29
CA ASP A 174 -2.66 -7.72 5.46
C ASP A 174 -2.85 -8.92 4.54
N LEU A 175 -1.77 -9.36 3.88
CA LEU A 175 -1.83 -10.56 3.04
C LEU A 175 -2.21 -11.80 3.87
N LYS A 176 -1.68 -11.91 5.09
CA LYS A 176 -2.07 -12.96 6.04
C LYS A 176 -3.55 -12.85 6.40
N HIS A 177 -4.04 -11.66 6.69
CA HIS A 177 -5.44 -11.45 7.02
C HIS A 177 -6.37 -11.90 5.88
N LEU A 178 -6.04 -11.58 4.62
CA LEU A 178 -6.77 -12.10 3.46
C LEU A 178 -6.85 -13.64 3.49
N PHE A 179 -5.71 -14.30 3.75
CA PHE A 179 -5.64 -15.76 3.78
C PHE A 179 -6.28 -16.40 5.00
N THR A 180 -6.28 -15.75 6.17
CA THR A 180 -6.84 -16.34 7.40
C THR A 180 -8.34 -16.12 7.50
N GLU A 181 -8.82 -14.94 7.11
CA GLU A 181 -10.22 -14.57 7.31
C GLU A 181 -11.09 -14.80 6.07
N HIS A 182 -10.52 -14.73 4.86
CA HIS A 182 -11.31 -14.66 3.62
C HIS A 182 -11.00 -15.72 2.57
N ILE A 183 -10.04 -16.63 2.82
CA ILE A 183 -9.65 -17.64 1.83
C ILE A 183 -10.81 -18.54 1.40
N ASP A 184 -11.72 -18.83 2.32
CA ASP A 184 -12.89 -19.70 2.07
C ASP A 184 -14.09 -18.90 1.51
N GLU A 185 -14.04 -17.56 1.57
CA GLU A 185 -15.07 -16.68 0.99
C GLU A 185 -14.81 -16.39 -0.50
N ILE A 186 -13.53 -16.28 -0.87
CA ILE A 186 -13.11 -15.89 -2.22
C ILE A 186 -12.97 -17.14 -3.10
N PRO A 187 -13.61 -17.18 -4.29
CA PRO A 187 -13.37 -18.24 -5.27
C PRO A 187 -11.87 -18.38 -5.59
N GLU A 188 -11.34 -19.60 -5.54
CA GLU A 188 -9.89 -19.84 -5.73
C GLU A 188 -9.35 -19.20 -7.02
N GLY A 189 -10.11 -19.25 -8.12
CA GLY A 189 -9.73 -18.62 -9.39
C GLY A 189 -9.54 -17.10 -9.28
N GLN A 190 -10.38 -16.40 -8.52
CA GLN A 190 -10.23 -14.97 -8.26
C GLN A 190 -8.99 -14.70 -7.41
N LEU A 191 -8.78 -15.49 -6.35
CA LEU A 191 -7.61 -15.35 -5.48
C LEU A 191 -6.30 -15.59 -6.25
N VAL A 192 -6.25 -16.61 -7.11
CA VAL A 192 -5.09 -16.88 -7.99
C VAL A 192 -4.86 -15.74 -8.97
N ALA A 193 -5.92 -15.20 -9.59
CA ALA A 193 -5.82 -14.06 -10.51
C ALA A 193 -5.26 -12.82 -9.80
N PHE A 194 -5.83 -12.47 -8.64
CA PHE A 194 -5.38 -11.36 -7.81
C PHE A 194 -3.90 -11.48 -7.42
N LEU A 195 -3.48 -12.66 -6.94
CA LEU A 195 -2.09 -12.88 -6.52
C LEU A 195 -1.11 -12.86 -7.70
N ASN A 196 -1.50 -13.43 -8.85
CA ASN A 196 -0.67 -13.38 -10.06
C ASN A 196 -0.45 -11.94 -10.50
N GLU A 197 -1.51 -11.14 -10.46
CA GLU A 197 -1.46 -9.76 -10.86
C GLU A 197 -0.64 -8.91 -9.88
N LEU A 198 -0.88 -9.07 -8.58
CA LEU A 198 -0.09 -8.44 -7.50
C LEU A 198 1.41 -8.66 -7.68
N LEU A 199 1.81 -9.85 -8.17
CA LEU A 199 3.21 -10.24 -8.34
C LEU A 199 3.80 -9.94 -9.73
N GLU A 200 3.06 -9.28 -10.61
CA GLU A 200 3.48 -9.07 -11.99
C GLU A 200 4.44 -7.89 -12.13
N THR A 201 4.05 -6.70 -11.66
CA THR A 201 4.83 -5.45 -11.78
C THR A 201 4.82 -4.65 -10.48
N GLY A 202 5.73 -3.67 -10.35
CA GLY A 202 5.75 -2.79 -9.18
C GLY A 202 4.49 -1.93 -9.04
N ASP A 203 3.91 -1.48 -10.16
CA ASP A 203 2.67 -0.71 -10.12
C ASP A 203 1.46 -1.56 -9.73
N LYS A 204 1.39 -2.82 -10.21
CA LYS A 204 0.39 -3.79 -9.76
C LYS A 204 0.55 -4.10 -8.27
N PHE A 205 1.79 -4.30 -7.82
CA PHE A 205 2.09 -4.51 -6.41
C PHE A 205 1.61 -3.37 -5.52
N LYS A 206 1.83 -2.11 -5.94
CA LYS A 206 1.33 -0.92 -5.24
C LYS A 206 -0.18 -0.85 -5.15
N ALA A 207 -0.87 -1.16 -6.25
CA ALA A 207 -2.32 -1.15 -6.29
C ALA A 207 -2.87 -2.24 -5.37
N GLY A 208 -2.45 -3.49 -5.56
CA GLY A 208 -2.89 -4.61 -4.73
C GLY A 208 -2.50 -4.48 -3.25
N ALA A 209 -1.38 -3.84 -2.92
CA ALA A 209 -1.03 -3.52 -1.53
C ALA A 209 -2.05 -2.60 -0.85
N THR A 210 -2.66 -1.67 -1.61
CA THR A 210 -3.72 -0.79 -1.11
C THR A 210 -5.00 -1.60 -0.88
N SER A 211 -5.31 -2.53 -1.78
CA SER A 211 -6.49 -3.41 -1.66
C SER A 211 -6.39 -4.34 -0.45
N LEU A 212 -5.21 -4.92 -0.21
CA LEU A 212 -4.93 -5.72 0.97
C LEU A 212 -5.20 -4.93 2.28
N GLU A 213 -4.79 -3.66 2.32
CA GLU A 213 -5.02 -2.77 3.47
C GLU A 213 -6.51 -2.47 3.66
N VAL A 214 -7.22 -2.22 2.57
CA VAL A 214 -8.66 -1.97 2.59
C VAL A 214 -9.44 -3.20 3.05
N ILE A 215 -9.09 -4.40 2.58
CA ILE A 215 -9.73 -5.66 3.01
C ILE A 215 -9.59 -5.82 4.52
N ARG A 216 -8.36 -5.68 5.05
CA ARG A 216 -8.10 -5.83 6.48
C ARG A 216 -8.83 -4.80 7.35
N ASN A 217 -8.98 -3.57 6.84
CA ASN A 217 -9.49 -2.45 7.63
C ASN A 217 -10.85 -1.97 7.14
N ILE A 218 -11.64 -2.83 6.51
CA ILE A 218 -12.87 -2.44 5.81
C ILE A 218 -13.85 -1.63 6.67
N LYS A 219 -13.96 -1.97 7.95
CA LYS A 219 -14.83 -1.29 8.92
C LYS A 219 -14.44 0.17 9.17
N SER A 220 -13.18 0.54 8.95
CA SER A 220 -12.71 1.92 9.06
C SER A 220 -13.21 2.81 7.91
N TYR A 221 -13.60 2.20 6.79
CA TYR A 221 -14.02 2.91 5.58
C TYR A 221 -15.54 2.89 5.40
N LEU A 222 -16.21 1.85 5.91
CA LEU A 222 -17.65 1.69 5.76
C LEU A 222 -18.44 2.27 6.96
N PRO A 223 -19.68 2.74 6.73
CA PRO A 223 -20.62 3.07 7.78
C PRO A 223 -20.84 1.93 8.79
N ALA A 224 -21.02 2.29 10.07
CA ALA A 224 -21.22 1.33 11.17
C ALA A 224 -22.35 0.32 10.94
N LYS A 225 -23.40 0.71 10.19
CA LYS A 225 -24.52 -0.16 9.83
C LYS A 225 -24.13 -1.43 9.06
N PHE A 226 -22.95 -1.45 8.42
CA PHE A 226 -22.48 -2.62 7.68
C PHE A 226 -21.50 -3.49 8.48
N HIS A 227 -20.94 -3.00 9.60
CA HIS A 227 -19.78 -3.64 10.26
C HIS A 227 -20.01 -5.08 10.72
N SER A 228 -21.26 -5.45 11.03
CA SER A 228 -21.64 -6.79 11.48
C SER A 228 -22.31 -7.64 10.41
N THR A 229 -22.49 -7.10 9.20
CA THR A 229 -23.29 -7.74 8.13
C THR A 229 -22.50 -8.02 6.86
N LEU A 230 -21.23 -7.59 6.80
CA LEU A 230 -20.33 -7.87 5.68
C LEU A 230 -20.08 -9.38 5.59
N GLN A 231 -20.21 -9.91 4.37
CA GLN A 231 -19.99 -11.31 4.04
C GLN A 231 -19.63 -11.45 2.56
N LYS A 232 -19.15 -12.63 2.18
CA LYS A 232 -18.86 -13.01 0.78
C LYS A 232 -17.97 -11.98 0.08
N LEU A 233 -16.75 -11.82 0.58
CA LEU A 233 -15.73 -11.03 -0.12
C LEU A 233 -15.47 -11.65 -1.51
N GLU A 234 -15.63 -10.83 -2.55
CA GLU A 234 -15.28 -11.14 -3.93
C GLU A 234 -14.14 -10.20 -4.35
N LEU A 235 -13.15 -10.75 -5.05
CA LEU A 235 -12.12 -9.98 -5.74
C LEU A 235 -12.58 -9.89 -7.19
N GLU A 236 -13.17 -8.75 -7.54
CA GLU A 236 -13.98 -8.64 -8.75
C GLU A 236 -13.16 -8.34 -10.01
N ASP A 237 -13.63 -8.91 -11.13
CA ASP A 237 -13.24 -8.58 -12.51
C ASP A 237 -14.34 -7.71 -13.19
N LEU A 238 -15.35 -7.26 -12.43
CA LEU A 238 -16.65 -6.95 -13.00
C LEU A 238 -16.68 -5.68 -13.85
N ILE A 239 -15.67 -4.81 -13.75
CA ILE A 239 -15.72 -3.47 -14.35
C ILE A 239 -14.36 -3.01 -14.94
N SER A 240 -13.74 -3.82 -15.80
CA SER A 240 -12.60 -3.37 -16.60
C SER A 240 -13.06 -2.48 -17.78
N TYR A 241 -13.56 -1.26 -17.50
CA TYR A 241 -13.70 -0.23 -18.55
C TYR A 241 -12.42 0.62 -18.59
N ALA A 242 -11.80 0.63 -19.77
CA ALA A 242 -10.41 0.98 -20.05
C ALA A 242 -9.95 2.42 -19.68
N ASP A 243 -8.62 2.56 -19.66
CA ASP A 243 -7.75 3.75 -19.77
C ASP A 243 -7.35 4.54 -18.51
N GLU A 244 -7.87 4.18 -17.34
CA GLU A 244 -7.55 4.84 -16.07
C GLU A 244 -6.53 4.04 -15.26
N ALA A 245 -5.24 4.16 -15.61
CA ALA A 245 -4.12 3.51 -14.92
C ALA A 245 -4.11 1.97 -15.01
N GLY A 246 -4.17 1.47 -16.25
CA GLY A 246 -3.63 0.17 -16.63
C GLY A 246 -4.29 -1.03 -15.97
N ASP A 247 -5.51 -1.38 -16.40
CA ASP A 247 -6.03 -2.76 -16.37
C ASP A 247 -5.72 -3.58 -15.10
N PHE A 248 -5.98 -3.00 -13.91
CA PHE A 248 -5.71 -3.68 -12.64
C PHE A 248 -6.98 -4.22 -11.97
N ARG A 249 -7.04 -5.54 -11.70
CA ARG A 249 -8.19 -6.26 -11.11
C ARG A 249 -8.13 -6.29 -9.58
N PHE A 250 -8.02 -5.12 -8.99
CA PHE A 250 -7.90 -4.94 -7.54
C PHE A 250 -9.17 -4.37 -6.90
N ASP A 251 -10.27 -4.44 -7.63
CA ASP A 251 -11.59 -4.04 -7.17
C ASP A 251 -12.13 -5.07 -6.18
N ILE A 252 -12.78 -4.57 -5.14
CA ILE A 252 -13.30 -5.39 -4.06
C ILE A 252 -14.82 -5.24 -4.05
N LYS A 253 -15.51 -6.35 -3.87
CA LYS A 253 -16.93 -6.34 -3.56
C LYS A 253 -17.21 -7.11 -2.29
N TRP A 254 -18.06 -6.53 -1.48
CA TRP A 254 -18.65 -7.17 -0.32
C TRP A 254 -20.15 -7.30 -0.50
N GLN A 255 -20.71 -8.38 0.02
CA GLN A 255 -22.14 -8.45 0.25
C GLN A 255 -22.42 -7.96 1.66
N ALA A 256 -23.50 -7.19 1.83
CA ALA A 256 -23.94 -6.72 3.13
C ALA A 256 -25.45 -6.85 3.25
N LYS A 257 -25.91 -7.14 4.47
CA LYS A 257 -27.33 -7.08 4.81
C LYS A 257 -27.69 -5.67 5.28
N THR A 258 -28.79 -5.13 4.78
CA THR A 258 -29.35 -3.85 5.21
C THR A 258 -30.86 -3.97 5.37
N LEU A 259 -31.47 -3.05 6.12
CA LEU A 259 -32.91 -2.88 6.13
C LEU A 259 -33.34 -1.95 5.01
N ASP A 260 -34.45 -2.28 4.37
CA ASP A 260 -35.12 -1.39 3.43
C ASP A 260 -36.05 -0.38 4.13
N LYS A 261 -36.76 0.43 3.34
CA LYS A 261 -37.74 1.41 3.82
C LYS A 261 -38.96 0.79 4.53
N PHE A 262 -39.10 -0.53 4.52
CA PHE A 262 -40.17 -1.31 5.15
C PHE A 262 -39.63 -2.23 6.27
N ASN A 263 -38.41 -2.00 6.76
CA ASN A 263 -37.71 -2.81 7.75
C ASN A 263 -37.54 -4.29 7.37
N GLN A 264 -37.45 -4.60 6.07
CA GLN A 264 -37.12 -5.94 5.58
C GLN A 264 -35.63 -6.04 5.28
N GLU A 265 -35.03 -7.15 5.69
CA GLU A 265 -33.63 -7.45 5.37
C GLU A 265 -33.47 -7.65 3.86
N ARG A 266 -32.49 -6.97 3.28
CA ARG A 266 -32.07 -7.14 1.89
C ARG A 266 -30.57 -7.25 1.81
N GLU A 267 -30.11 -8.12 0.93
CA GLU A 267 -28.70 -8.23 0.56
C GLU A 267 -28.38 -7.18 -0.51
N ILE A 268 -27.28 -6.45 -0.32
CA ILE A 268 -26.76 -5.47 -1.26
C ILE A 268 -25.29 -5.73 -1.53
N SER A 269 -24.83 -5.35 -2.71
CA SER A 269 -23.41 -5.30 -3.04
C SER A 269 -22.83 -3.94 -2.65
N ILE A 270 -21.65 -3.95 -2.03
CA ILE A 270 -20.81 -2.79 -1.76
C ILE A 270 -19.55 -2.92 -2.59
N PHE A 271 -19.37 -2.01 -3.55
CA PHE A 271 -18.24 -1.95 -4.45
C PHE A 271 -17.17 -1.00 -3.91
N ILE A 272 -15.91 -1.41 -4.04
CA ILE A 272 -14.78 -0.65 -3.53
C ILE A 272 -13.68 -0.63 -4.59
N ASP A 273 -13.43 0.57 -5.07
CA ASP A 273 -12.40 0.90 -6.03
C ASP A 273 -11.17 1.42 -5.28
N THR A 274 -10.07 0.67 -5.33
CA THR A 274 -8.84 1.02 -4.61
C THR A 274 -7.86 1.73 -5.53
N LYS A 275 -7.50 2.95 -5.17
CA LYS A 275 -6.65 3.84 -5.96
C LYS A 275 -5.30 4.06 -5.30
N ASN A 276 -4.26 4.18 -6.11
CA ASN A 276 -2.91 4.45 -5.62
C ASN A 276 -2.11 5.48 -6.45
N TYR A 277 -2.72 6.65 -6.68
CA TYR A 277 -2.09 7.73 -7.44
C TYR A 277 -1.10 8.54 -6.62
N SER A 278 -0.04 9.04 -7.27
CA SER A 278 0.89 10.00 -6.68
C SER A 278 0.48 11.45 -6.92
N LYS A 279 -0.47 11.68 -7.82
CA LYS A 279 -0.98 13.01 -8.19
C LYS A 279 -2.47 12.91 -8.53
N VAL A 280 -3.26 13.81 -7.95
CA VAL A 280 -4.72 13.90 -8.18
C VAL A 280 -5.07 14.11 -9.65
N GLY A 281 -4.26 14.87 -10.40
CA GLY A 281 -4.50 15.12 -11.82
C GLY A 281 -4.57 13.85 -12.68
N ASN A 282 -3.98 12.75 -12.22
CA ASN A 282 -3.98 11.47 -12.93
C ASN A 282 -5.24 10.62 -12.67
N MET A 283 -6.07 10.99 -11.69
CA MET A 283 -7.35 10.33 -11.40
C MET A 283 -8.43 10.86 -12.34
N PHE A 284 -9.43 10.04 -12.69
CA PHE A 284 -10.63 10.42 -13.43
C PHE A 284 -10.33 11.17 -14.75
N LYS A 285 -9.36 10.69 -15.53
CA LYS A 285 -9.18 11.06 -16.95
C LYS A 285 -10.30 10.46 -17.80
N ASP A 286 -10.69 9.22 -17.52
CA ASP A 286 -11.90 8.54 -18.00
C ASP A 286 -12.87 8.29 -16.82
N LEU A 287 -14.17 8.24 -17.10
CA LEU A 287 -15.23 7.95 -16.12
C LEU A 287 -15.92 6.60 -16.36
N GLY A 288 -15.39 5.75 -17.21
CA GLY A 288 -15.95 4.47 -17.63
C GLY A 288 -16.14 3.55 -16.43
N GLN A 289 -15.10 3.36 -15.63
CA GLN A 289 -15.16 2.58 -14.39
C GLN A 289 -16.16 3.19 -13.40
N TYR A 290 -16.08 4.50 -13.15
CA TYR A 290 -17.02 5.19 -12.26
C TYR A 290 -18.48 5.02 -12.69
N LYS A 291 -18.79 5.24 -13.98
CA LYS A 291 -20.14 5.05 -14.54
C LYS A 291 -20.61 3.62 -14.45
N ALA A 292 -19.72 2.65 -14.60
CA ALA A 292 -20.11 1.26 -14.50
C ALA A 292 -20.39 0.87 -13.04
N TYR A 293 -19.66 1.37 -12.04
CA TYR A 293 -20.12 1.25 -10.66
C TYR A 293 -21.48 1.92 -10.44
N LEU A 294 -21.71 3.11 -11.02
CA LEU A 294 -23.00 3.79 -10.90
C LEU A 294 -24.15 2.92 -11.42
N ARG A 295 -23.95 2.10 -12.47
CA ARG A 295 -25.00 1.21 -13.01
C ARG A 295 -25.40 0.10 -12.03
N GLU A 296 -24.50 -0.32 -11.16
CA GLU A 296 -24.69 -1.46 -10.26
C GLU A 296 -25.22 -1.07 -8.86
N ILE A 297 -25.33 0.22 -8.57
CA ILE A 297 -25.73 0.73 -7.24
C ILE A 297 -27.08 1.45 -7.27
N ASN A 298 -27.77 1.43 -6.14
CA ASN A 298 -28.99 2.22 -5.93
C ASN A 298 -28.79 3.38 -4.94
N ASN A 299 -27.66 3.36 -4.21
CA ASN A 299 -27.28 4.35 -3.21
C ASN A 299 -25.75 4.50 -3.18
N PHE A 300 -25.25 5.70 -2.94
CA PHE A 300 -23.80 5.97 -2.79
C PHE A 300 -23.16 5.23 -1.60
N ASP A 301 -23.93 4.79 -0.60
CA ASP A 301 -23.43 3.91 0.46
C ASP A 301 -22.96 2.53 -0.03
N GLN A 302 -23.19 2.21 -1.32
CA GLN A 302 -22.77 0.98 -1.98
C GLN A 302 -21.51 1.13 -2.84
N LEU A 303 -20.92 2.33 -2.94
CA LEU A 303 -19.71 2.57 -3.73
C LEU A 303 -18.71 3.33 -2.88
N TYR A 304 -17.46 2.86 -2.85
CA TYR A 304 -16.36 3.56 -2.21
C TYR A 304 -15.16 3.63 -3.15
N ILE A 305 -14.63 4.84 -3.36
CA ILE A 305 -13.35 5.05 -4.03
C ILE A 305 -12.34 5.41 -2.95
N ILE A 306 -11.37 4.54 -2.72
CA ILE A 306 -10.44 4.63 -1.61
C ILE A 306 -9.02 4.82 -2.15
N GLN A 307 -8.45 5.99 -1.93
CA GLN A 307 -7.08 6.30 -2.32
C GLN A 307 -6.10 6.00 -1.18
N GLN A 308 -4.94 5.41 -1.50
CA GLN A 308 -3.86 5.25 -0.52
C GLN A 308 -3.44 6.59 0.09
N GLY A 309 -3.37 6.66 1.42
CA GLY A 309 -2.86 7.78 2.21
C GLY A 309 -1.35 8.00 2.11
N GLY A 310 -0.84 8.98 2.87
CA GLY A 310 0.60 9.27 2.98
C GLY A 310 1.23 10.00 1.79
N ARG A 311 0.43 10.40 0.78
CA ARG A 311 0.91 11.05 -0.46
C ARG A 311 0.59 12.53 -0.60
N GLY A 312 0.06 13.14 0.46
CA GLY A 312 -0.40 14.53 0.44
C GLY A 312 -1.65 14.76 -0.44
N ILE A 313 -2.33 13.68 -0.85
CA ILE A 313 -3.62 13.73 -1.54
C ILE A 313 -4.71 13.69 -0.47
N THR A 314 -5.59 14.69 -0.48
CA THR A 314 -6.72 14.75 0.46
C THR A 314 -8.00 14.21 -0.16
N LYS A 315 -8.98 13.87 0.68
CA LYS A 315 -10.34 13.51 0.25
C LYS A 315 -10.94 14.62 -0.62
N GLU A 316 -10.79 15.87 -0.19
CA GLU A 316 -11.29 17.05 -0.88
C GLU A 316 -10.70 17.19 -2.28
N ASP A 317 -9.40 16.91 -2.46
CA ASP A 317 -8.76 16.98 -3.78
C ASP A 317 -9.35 15.94 -4.76
N ILE A 318 -9.58 14.72 -4.25
CA ILE A 318 -10.16 13.62 -5.04
C ILE A 318 -11.59 13.98 -5.47
N ILE A 319 -12.42 14.47 -4.54
CA ILE A 319 -13.80 14.87 -4.85
C ILE A 319 -13.80 16.00 -5.88
N LYS A 320 -12.98 17.05 -5.71
CA LYS A 320 -12.89 18.15 -6.68
C LYS A 320 -12.45 17.69 -8.06
N ARG A 321 -11.55 16.69 -8.13
CA ARG A 321 -11.11 16.08 -9.39
C ARG A 321 -12.23 15.28 -10.05
N LEU A 322 -12.97 14.49 -9.28
CA LEU A 322 -14.14 13.75 -9.74
C LEU A 322 -15.22 14.71 -10.25
N GLU A 323 -15.53 15.78 -9.51
CA GLU A 323 -16.44 16.83 -9.97
C GLU A 323 -15.96 17.46 -11.29
N SER A 324 -14.68 17.76 -11.42
CA SER A 324 -14.14 18.30 -12.67
C SER A 324 -14.26 17.33 -13.84
N ALA A 325 -14.20 16.01 -13.58
CA ALA A 325 -14.44 15.00 -14.59
C ALA A 325 -15.94 14.89 -14.92
N ILE A 326 -16.81 14.87 -13.91
CA ILE A 326 -18.28 14.85 -14.08
C ILE A 326 -18.73 16.07 -14.88
N ALA A 327 -18.20 17.27 -14.60
CA ALA A 327 -18.54 18.48 -15.33
C ALA A 327 -18.23 18.41 -16.84
N LYS A 328 -17.27 17.56 -17.25
CA LYS A 328 -16.93 17.36 -18.67
C LYS A 328 -17.84 16.35 -19.37
N ASP A 329 -18.53 15.51 -18.61
CA ASP A 329 -19.35 14.42 -19.14
C ASP A 329 -20.56 14.15 -18.25
N ALA A 330 -21.26 15.22 -17.89
CA ALA A 330 -22.36 15.16 -16.94
C ALA A 330 -23.54 14.36 -17.53
N GLU A 331 -23.76 14.44 -18.83
CA GLU A 331 -24.79 13.68 -19.52
C GLU A 331 -24.52 12.17 -19.45
N GLY A 332 -23.29 11.74 -19.73
CA GLY A 332 -22.91 10.33 -19.65
C GLY A 332 -22.99 9.78 -18.22
N VAL A 333 -22.56 10.58 -17.23
CA VAL A 333 -22.65 10.22 -15.80
C VAL A 333 -24.10 10.16 -15.32
N TYR A 334 -24.93 11.12 -15.73
CA TYR A 334 -26.34 11.15 -15.35
C TYR A 334 -27.09 9.94 -15.93
N LYS A 335 -26.90 9.66 -17.23
CA LYS A 335 -27.52 8.52 -17.92
C LYS A 335 -27.02 7.16 -17.43
N ALA A 336 -25.82 7.09 -16.86
CA ALA A 336 -25.33 5.84 -16.28
C ALA A 336 -26.24 5.34 -15.15
N ASN A 337 -26.86 6.25 -14.38
CA ASN A 337 -27.89 5.92 -13.41
C ASN A 337 -28.73 7.15 -13.06
N GLU A 338 -29.83 7.39 -13.76
CA GLU A 338 -30.65 8.60 -13.51
C GLU A 338 -31.28 8.57 -12.12
N SER A 339 -31.66 7.38 -11.64
CA SER A 339 -32.35 7.18 -10.37
C SER A 339 -31.52 7.63 -9.17
N ILE A 340 -30.21 7.38 -9.17
CA ILE A 340 -29.34 7.78 -8.04
C ILE A 340 -29.25 9.30 -7.91
N TRP A 341 -29.20 10.02 -9.03
CA TRP A 341 -29.14 11.48 -9.06
C TRP A 341 -30.49 12.10 -8.68
N LEU A 342 -31.60 11.51 -9.16
CA LEU A 342 -32.95 11.91 -8.77
C LEU A 342 -33.20 11.77 -7.27
N ASN A 343 -32.69 10.69 -6.65
CA ASN A 343 -32.74 10.50 -5.20
C ASN A 343 -32.04 11.64 -4.43
N MET A 344 -31.00 12.22 -5.02
CA MET A 344 -30.30 13.41 -4.50
C MET A 344 -30.94 14.75 -4.92
N LYS A 345 -32.14 14.72 -5.51
CA LYS A 345 -32.86 15.90 -6.04
C LYS A 345 -32.11 16.62 -7.16
N ILE A 346 -31.28 15.89 -7.92
CA ILE A 346 -30.62 16.35 -9.13
C ILE A 346 -31.42 15.80 -10.31
N GLY A 347 -32.31 16.63 -10.88
CA GLY A 347 -33.33 16.18 -11.85
C GLY A 347 -32.93 16.24 -13.32
N SER A 348 -31.70 16.62 -13.63
CA SER A 348 -31.21 16.66 -15.01
C SER A 348 -29.69 16.63 -15.05
N TYR A 349 -29.13 16.20 -16.19
CA TYR A 349 -27.70 16.28 -16.42
C TYR A 349 -27.16 17.72 -16.38
N LYS A 350 -27.94 18.71 -16.83
CA LYS A 350 -27.55 20.14 -16.77
C LYS A 350 -27.36 20.60 -15.33
N LYS A 351 -28.28 20.20 -14.44
CA LYS A 351 -28.15 20.49 -13.01
C LYS A 351 -26.93 19.79 -12.42
N LEU A 352 -26.67 18.54 -12.79
CA LEU A 352 -25.46 17.82 -12.35
C LEU A 352 -24.18 18.52 -12.83
N GLU A 353 -24.16 18.96 -14.08
CA GLU A 353 -23.05 19.71 -14.69
C GLU A 353 -22.78 21.02 -13.94
N ASP A 354 -23.83 21.80 -13.68
CA ASP A 354 -23.73 23.08 -12.98
C ASP A 354 -23.16 22.87 -11.57
N LEU A 355 -23.71 21.92 -10.80
CA LEU A 355 -23.22 21.58 -9.46
C LEU A 355 -21.75 21.15 -9.48
N ALA A 356 -21.34 20.36 -10.48
CA ALA A 356 -19.97 19.88 -10.61
C ALA A 356 -18.98 21.00 -11.05
N LYS A 357 -19.45 21.96 -11.85
CA LYS A 357 -18.69 23.17 -12.24
C LYS A 357 -18.52 24.13 -11.06
N THR A 358 -19.57 24.33 -10.27
CA THR A 358 -19.57 25.24 -9.10
C THR A 358 -18.97 24.60 -7.84
N LYS A 359 -18.58 23.32 -7.90
CA LYS A 359 -18.04 22.55 -6.77
C LYS A 359 -19.03 22.39 -5.62
N GLU A 360 -20.32 22.39 -5.94
CA GLU A 360 -21.37 22.21 -4.95
C GLU A 360 -21.50 20.75 -4.48
N LEU A 361 -21.12 19.76 -5.30
CA LEU A 361 -21.14 18.35 -4.86
C LEU A 361 -20.11 18.11 -3.74
N SER A 362 -19.00 18.85 -3.71
CA SER A 362 -17.97 18.77 -2.66
C SER A 362 -18.19 19.69 -1.46
N THR A 363 -18.93 20.80 -1.62
CA THR A 363 -19.06 21.83 -0.57
C THR A 363 -20.42 21.82 0.15
N SER A 364 -21.47 21.33 -0.50
CA SER A 364 -22.82 21.30 0.07
C SER A 364 -23.01 20.09 0.96
N THR A 365 -23.55 20.28 2.16
CA THR A 365 -23.92 19.18 3.08
C THR A 365 -25.06 18.31 2.53
N LYS A 366 -25.78 18.78 1.50
CA LYS A 366 -26.87 18.02 0.85
C LYS A 366 -26.38 16.77 0.13
N TYR A 367 -25.10 16.71 -0.24
CA TYR A 367 -24.52 15.65 -1.04
C TYR A 367 -23.51 14.82 -0.25
N SER A 368 -23.70 14.72 1.06
CA SER A 368 -22.81 14.00 1.97
C SER A 368 -22.61 12.54 1.58
N SER A 369 -23.64 11.84 1.06
CA SER A 369 -23.48 10.45 0.60
C SER A 369 -22.48 10.31 -0.56
N PHE A 370 -22.46 11.27 -1.49
CA PHE A 370 -21.46 11.33 -2.56
C PHE A 370 -20.07 11.72 -2.04
N GLN A 371 -20.00 12.57 -1.01
CA GLN A 371 -18.72 12.92 -0.40
C GLN A 371 -18.15 11.75 0.40
N GLU A 372 -19.00 11.00 1.11
CA GLU A 372 -18.62 9.87 1.95
C GLU A 372 -18.27 8.60 1.17
N SER A 373 -18.64 8.49 -0.11
CA SER A 373 -18.13 7.44 -0.99
C SER A 373 -16.64 7.62 -1.32
N ILE A 374 -16.04 8.79 -1.06
CA ILE A 374 -14.62 9.02 -1.29
C ILE A 374 -13.85 8.96 0.02
N LYS A 375 -12.85 8.08 0.10
CA LYS A 375 -12.01 7.89 1.29
C LYS A 375 -10.52 7.95 0.93
N VAL A 376 -9.71 8.20 1.96
CA VAL A 376 -8.26 8.08 1.90
C VAL A 376 -7.84 7.16 3.04
N THR A 377 -6.89 6.25 2.78
CA THR A 377 -6.34 5.41 3.84
C THR A 377 -5.47 6.20 4.81
N PHE A 378 -5.21 5.66 6.00
CA PHE A 378 -4.51 6.38 7.07
C PHE A 378 -2.98 6.23 7.00
#